data_AF-A0A0E9ZFU6-F1
#
_entry.id   AF-A0A0E9ZFU6-F1
#
_cell.length_a   1.000
_cell.length_b   1.000
_cell.length_c   1.000
_cell.angle_alpha   90.00
_cell.angle_beta   90.00
_cell.angle_gamma   90.00
#
_symmetry.space_group_name_H-M   'P 1'
#
loop_
_entity.id
_entity.type
_entity.pdbx_description
1 polymer ?
#
loop_
_entity_poly.entity_id
_entity_poly.type
_entity_poly.pdbx_seq_one_letter_code
_entity_poly.pdbx_strand_id
1 'polypeptide(L)'
;MTKQDSATSIVTGHQQDEASPLAKNFRARGVCSMKRKSQVVKIPRYTFEALAAYTALGEEIVGIMILLLLRMDSDRRVMLDINLLPSYLTIRRDRVDNSVALVIKKGWVHSVDQQAMRDGFLIGTVPSVFLDSDFETLIAFFNPLLPNTCKQI
;
A
#
# COMPACT_ATOMS: atom_id res chain seq x y z
N MET A 1 41.97 -58.37 -7.87
CA MET A 1 40.61 -58.48 -7.32
C MET A 1 40.54 -57.65 -6.05
N THR A 2 39.40 -57.02 -5.86
CA THR A 2 39.10 -55.79 -5.13
C THR A 2 38.94 -55.94 -3.60
N LYS A 3 39.04 -54.78 -2.94
CA LYS A 3 38.56 -54.35 -1.60
C LYS A 3 39.67 -54.16 -0.54
N GLN A 4 40.00 -52.91 -0.17
CA GLN A 4 39.24 -51.94 0.67
C GLN A 4 39.12 -52.44 2.13
N ASP A 5 39.38 -51.68 3.20
CA ASP A 5 39.71 -50.27 3.39
C ASP A 5 40.37 -50.07 4.79
N SER A 6 41.31 -49.12 4.83
CA SER A 6 41.58 -48.06 5.84
C SER A 6 41.12 -48.20 7.31
N ALA A 7 42.01 -47.86 8.25
CA ALA A 7 42.18 -46.48 8.73
C ALA A 7 43.20 -46.36 9.88
N THR A 8 44.21 -45.54 9.65
CA THR A 8 45.17 -45.01 10.65
C THR A 8 44.58 -43.71 11.22
N SER A 9 44.65 -43.50 12.54
CA SER A 9 44.42 -42.18 13.13
C SER A 9 45.42 -41.94 14.26
N ILE A 10 46.32 -40.98 14.04
CA ILE A 10 47.30 -40.48 15.00
C ILE A 10 47.20 -38.94 15.00
N VAL A 11 46.74 -38.43 16.15
CA VAL A 11 47.28 -37.30 16.94
C VAL A 11 47.30 -35.86 16.38
N THR A 12 46.96 -34.96 17.31
CA THR A 12 47.29 -33.52 17.46
C THR A 12 46.60 -32.47 16.60
N GLY A 13 46.17 -31.40 17.28
CA GLY A 13 46.41 -30.05 16.76
C GLY A 13 45.28 -29.05 16.99
N HIS A 14 45.61 -28.04 17.79
CA HIS A 14 44.87 -26.84 18.16
C HIS A 14 44.10 -26.05 17.07
N GLN A 15 43.19 -25.21 17.61
CA GLN A 15 42.74 -23.88 17.17
C GLN A 15 41.59 -23.83 16.16
N GLN A 16 40.41 -23.38 16.62
CA GLN A 16 39.91 -22.03 16.32
C GLN A 16 38.56 -21.72 16.97
N ASP A 17 38.40 -20.43 17.24
CA ASP A 17 37.18 -19.61 17.26
C ASP A 17 36.33 -19.49 18.54
N GLU A 18 36.52 -18.32 19.15
CA GLU A 18 35.52 -17.58 19.90
C GLU A 18 34.15 -17.59 19.21
N ALA A 19 33.13 -18.03 19.94
CA ALA A 19 31.75 -17.60 19.69
C ALA A 19 31.14 -17.18 21.03
N SER A 20 31.23 -15.88 21.28
CA SER A 20 30.62 -15.20 22.43
C SER A 20 29.09 -15.41 22.45
N PRO A 21 28.48 -15.90 23.54
CA PRO A 21 27.05 -16.14 23.62
C PRO A 21 26.32 -14.86 24.03
N LEU A 22 26.22 -13.88 23.13
CA LEU A 22 25.30 -12.73 23.28
C LEU A 22 23.98 -12.96 22.53
N ALA A 23 23.48 -14.20 22.57
CA ALA A 23 22.11 -14.51 22.20
C ALA A 23 21.21 -14.34 23.44
N LYS A 24 20.68 -13.14 23.65
CA LYS A 24 19.47 -12.84 24.46
C LYS A 24 19.24 -11.34 24.49
N ASN A 25 18.58 -10.79 23.45
CA ASN A 25 17.76 -9.58 23.56
C ASN A 25 16.88 -9.34 22.32
N PHE A 26 16.37 -10.41 21.70
CA PHE A 26 15.21 -10.28 20.82
C PHE A 26 13.94 -10.18 21.66
N ARG A 27 13.70 -8.97 22.15
CA ARG A 27 12.41 -8.56 22.70
C ARG A 27 11.42 -8.67 21.54
N ALA A 28 10.58 -9.71 21.59
CA ALA A 28 9.47 -9.90 20.68
C ALA A 28 8.63 -8.61 20.63
N ARG A 29 8.80 -7.81 19.58
CA ARG A 29 7.84 -6.76 19.25
C ARG A 29 6.57 -7.50 18.85
N GLY A 30 5.51 -7.25 19.60
CA GLY A 30 4.24 -7.93 19.46
C GLY A 30 3.82 -8.04 18.00
N VAL A 31 3.61 -9.28 17.57
CA VAL A 31 2.86 -9.55 16.36
C VAL A 31 1.45 -9.05 16.64
N CYS A 32 1.10 -7.87 16.13
CA CYS A 32 -0.29 -7.43 16.08
C CYS A 32 -1.05 -8.49 15.29
N SER A 33 -1.75 -9.37 15.99
CA SER A 33 -2.69 -10.31 15.42
C SER A 33 -3.81 -9.48 14.78
N MET A 34 -3.66 -9.15 13.50
CA MET A 34 -4.76 -8.63 12.70
C MET A 34 -5.77 -9.75 12.55
N LYS A 35 -6.74 -9.82 13.47
CA LYS A 35 -8.03 -10.43 13.18
C LYS A 35 -8.61 -9.64 12.01
N ARG A 36 -8.33 -10.03 10.76
CA ARG A 36 -9.02 -9.52 9.58
C ARG A 36 -10.45 -10.07 9.61
N LYS A 37 -11.29 -9.50 10.49
CA LYS A 37 -12.71 -9.48 10.19
C LYS A 37 -12.79 -8.75 8.85
N SER A 38 -13.32 -9.42 7.83
CA SER A 38 -13.66 -8.77 6.57
C SER A 38 -14.59 -7.62 6.92
N GLN A 39 -14.04 -6.41 7.00
CA GLN A 39 -14.81 -5.20 7.15
C GLN A 39 -15.26 -4.84 5.74
N VAL A 40 -16.55 -4.97 5.50
CA VAL A 40 -17.15 -4.57 4.23
C VAL A 40 -17.30 -3.06 4.27
N VAL A 41 -16.44 -2.36 3.54
CA VAL A 41 -16.58 -0.92 3.29
C VAL A 41 -17.58 -0.75 2.15
N LYS A 42 -18.68 -0.02 2.41
CA LYS A 42 -19.67 0.30 1.38
C LYS A 42 -19.18 1.54 0.63
N ILE A 43 -18.86 1.36 -0.64
CA ILE A 43 -18.55 2.46 -1.55
C ILE A 43 -19.82 2.76 -2.35
N PRO A 44 -20.26 4.03 -2.42
CA PRO A 44 -21.40 4.40 -3.24
C PRO A 44 -21.19 4.01 -4.71
N ARG A 45 -22.27 3.55 -5.37
CA ARG A 45 -22.21 3.09 -6.77
C ARG A 45 -21.63 4.17 -7.70
N TYR A 46 -22.08 5.40 -7.51
CA TYR A 46 -21.66 6.53 -8.33
C TYR A 46 -20.19 6.92 -8.13
N THR A 47 -19.50 6.39 -7.13
CA THR A 47 -18.04 6.59 -6.99
C THR A 47 -17.28 6.00 -8.18
N PHE A 48 -17.69 4.83 -8.67
CA PHE A 48 -17.09 4.23 -9.85
C PHE A 48 -17.54 4.94 -11.14
N GLU A 49 -18.78 5.40 -11.21
CA GLU A 49 -19.30 6.17 -12.35
C GLU A 49 -18.57 7.51 -12.48
N ALA A 50 -18.35 8.20 -11.35
CA ALA A 50 -17.57 9.42 -11.30
C ALA A 50 -16.10 9.14 -11.64
N LEU A 51 -15.49 8.06 -11.15
CA LEU A 51 -14.13 7.66 -11.55
C LEU A 51 -13.98 7.41 -13.07
N ALA A 52 -15.01 6.89 -13.73
CA ALA A 52 -14.99 6.68 -15.18
C ALA A 52 -14.86 8.00 -15.96
N ALA A 53 -15.44 9.09 -15.45
CA ALA A 53 -15.27 10.43 -16.01
C ALA A 53 -13.83 10.97 -15.87
N TYR A 54 -13.00 10.33 -15.04
CA TYR A 54 -11.62 10.71 -14.76
C TYR A 54 -10.57 9.86 -15.48
N THR A 55 -11.00 8.98 -16.39
CA THR A 55 -10.10 8.25 -17.31
C THR A 55 -9.16 9.19 -18.08
N ALA A 56 -9.58 10.42 -18.35
CA ALA A 56 -8.75 11.46 -18.95
C ALA A 56 -7.52 11.87 -18.11
N LEU A 57 -7.49 11.58 -16.80
CA LEU A 57 -6.30 11.79 -15.97
C LEU A 57 -5.21 10.73 -16.22
N GLY A 58 -5.54 9.64 -16.91
CA GLY A 58 -4.65 8.51 -17.12
C GLY A 58 -5.15 7.26 -16.38
N GLU A 59 -5.11 6.13 -17.07
CA GLU A 59 -5.56 4.83 -16.58
C GLU A 59 -4.82 4.43 -15.30
N GLU A 60 -3.54 4.77 -15.19
CA GLU A 60 -2.74 4.48 -14.00
C GLU A 60 -3.21 5.25 -12.76
N ILE A 61 -3.68 6.49 -12.92
CA ILE A 61 -4.16 7.32 -11.82
C ILE A 61 -5.48 6.75 -11.32
N VAL A 62 -6.40 6.45 -12.23
CA VAL A 62 -7.68 5.80 -11.91
C VAL A 62 -7.45 4.45 -11.25
N GLY A 63 -6.49 3.66 -11.74
CA GLY A 63 -6.11 2.39 -11.14
C GLY A 63 -5.66 2.53 -9.68
N ILE A 64 -4.81 3.51 -9.38
CA ILE A 64 -4.39 3.82 -8.00
C ILE A 64 -5.60 4.24 -7.14
N MET A 65 -6.48 5.11 -7.65
CA MET A 65 -7.69 5.54 -6.94
C MET A 65 -8.59 4.35 -6.57
N ILE A 66 -8.79 3.41 -7.51
CA ILE A 66 -9.54 2.18 -7.25
C ILE A 66 -8.85 1.33 -6.18
N LEU A 67 -7.54 1.16 -6.26
CA LEU A 67 -6.77 0.41 -5.26
C LEU A 67 -6.86 1.03 -3.86
N LEU A 68 -6.88 2.36 -3.76
CA LEU A 68 -7.08 3.05 -2.49
C LEU A 68 -8.45 2.71 -1.89
N LEU A 69 -9.52 2.78 -2.68
CA LEU A 69 -10.87 2.45 -2.25
C LEU A 69 -11.00 0.97 -1.83
N LEU A 70 -10.35 0.05 -2.55
CA LEU A 70 -10.36 -1.38 -2.24
C LEU A 70 -9.54 -1.75 -1.00
N ARG A 71 -8.51 -0.96 -0.66
CA ARG A 71 -7.61 -1.20 0.48
C ARG A 71 -7.96 -0.40 1.72
N MET A 72 -8.95 0.47 1.62
CA MET A 72 -9.44 1.28 2.72
C MET A 72 -10.16 0.42 3.76
N ASP A 73 -9.95 0.71 5.05
CA ASP A 73 -10.68 0.09 6.16
C ASP A 73 -11.90 0.93 6.61
N SER A 74 -12.61 0.47 7.65
CA SER A 74 -13.78 1.19 8.18
C SER A 74 -13.45 2.58 8.74
N ASP A 75 -12.20 2.80 9.15
CA ASP A 75 -11.71 4.08 9.69
C ASP A 75 -11.16 4.99 8.58
N ARG A 76 -11.37 4.61 7.31
CA ARG A 76 -10.87 5.27 6.11
C ARG A 76 -9.35 5.25 5.96
N ARG A 77 -8.66 4.45 6.78
CA ARG A 77 -7.21 4.30 6.67
C ARG A 77 -6.90 3.40 5.51
N VAL A 78 -5.84 3.74 4.80
CA VAL A 78 -5.36 2.98 3.65
C VAL A 78 -3.87 2.70 3.81
N MET A 79 -3.48 1.49 3.42
CA MET A 79 -2.09 1.08 3.29
C MET A 79 -1.92 0.39 1.94
N LEU A 80 -1.14 1.01 1.06
CA LEU A 80 -0.87 0.53 -0.28
C LEU A 80 0.64 0.37 -0.48
N ASP A 81 1.06 -0.82 -0.90
CA ASP A 81 2.46 -1.08 -1.27
C ASP A 81 2.72 -0.55 -2.68
N ILE A 82 3.50 0.52 -2.78
CA ILE A 82 3.82 1.22 -4.03
C ILE A 82 4.74 0.35 -4.90
N ASN A 83 5.55 -0.52 -4.29
CA ASN A 83 6.47 -1.40 -5.01
C ASN A 83 5.76 -2.46 -5.85
N LEU A 84 4.50 -2.76 -5.54
CA LEU A 84 3.69 -3.70 -6.29
C LEU A 84 2.88 -3.04 -7.42
N LEU A 85 2.72 -1.71 -7.40
CA LEU A 85 1.95 -0.98 -8.40
C LEU A 85 2.46 -1.13 -9.84
N PRO A 86 3.78 -1.14 -10.12
CA PRO A 86 4.27 -1.41 -11.47
C PRO A 86 3.74 -2.73 -12.04
N SER A 87 3.65 -3.76 -11.19
CA SER A 87 3.14 -5.08 -11.58
C SER A 87 1.62 -5.10 -11.73
N TYR A 88 0.88 -4.42 -10.85
CA TYR A 88 -0.59 -4.41 -10.91
C TYR A 88 -1.12 -3.60 -12.09
N LEU A 89 -0.44 -2.50 -12.42
CA LEU A 89 -0.85 -1.58 -13.47
C LEU A 89 -0.11 -1.84 -14.79
N THR A 90 0.87 -2.73 -14.80
CA THR A 90 1.71 -3.04 -15.98
C THR A 90 2.39 -1.78 -16.54
N ILE A 91 2.91 -0.93 -15.64
CA ILE A 91 3.58 0.33 -15.99
C ILE A 91 4.96 0.42 -15.35
N ARG A 92 5.79 1.32 -15.89
CA ARG A 92 7.11 1.60 -15.33
C ARG A 92 7.03 2.33 -13.99
N ARG A 93 8.09 2.19 -13.18
CA ARG A 93 8.17 2.77 -11.83
C ARG A 93 8.09 4.30 -11.82
N ASP A 94 8.73 4.98 -12.77
CA ASP A 94 8.67 6.44 -12.91
C ASP A 94 7.23 6.95 -13.10
N ARG A 95 6.41 6.21 -13.86
CA ARG A 95 4.99 6.55 -14.03
C ARG A 95 4.18 6.31 -12.76
N VAL A 96 4.50 5.26 -11.99
CA VAL A 96 3.87 5.03 -10.68
C VAL A 96 4.16 6.20 -9.73
N ASP A 97 5.43 6.58 -9.60
CA ASP A 97 5.82 7.62 -8.65
C ASP A 97 5.14 8.96 -8.99
N ASN A 98 5.10 9.31 -10.29
CA ASN A 98 4.38 10.49 -10.77
C ASN A 98 2.87 10.42 -10.46
N SER A 99 2.25 9.28 -10.72
CA SER A 99 0.82 9.08 -10.50
C SER A 99 0.45 9.10 -9.03
N VAL A 100 1.24 8.47 -8.16
CA VAL A 100 1.08 8.55 -6.70
C VAL A 100 1.19 10.00 -6.22
N ALA A 101 2.19 10.75 -6.70
CA ALA A 101 2.34 12.16 -6.36
C ALA A 101 1.12 12.99 -6.80
N LEU A 102 0.58 12.73 -7.99
CA LEU A 102 -0.63 13.40 -8.49
C LEU A 102 -1.87 13.05 -7.66
N VAL A 103 -2.07 11.79 -7.29
CA VAL A 103 -3.17 11.35 -6.42
C VAL A 103 -3.12 12.07 -5.07
N ILE A 104 -1.94 12.13 -4.44
CA ILE A 104 -1.74 12.87 -3.17
C ILE A 104 -2.02 14.37 -3.38
N LYS A 105 -1.43 14.98 -4.42
CA LYS A 105 -1.61 16.40 -4.74
C LYS A 105 -3.08 16.78 -4.99
N LYS A 106 -3.87 15.85 -5.53
CA LYS A 106 -5.31 16.01 -5.79
C LYS A 106 -6.17 15.73 -4.56
N GLY A 107 -5.60 15.45 -3.40
CA GLY A 107 -6.33 15.31 -2.13
C GLY A 107 -7.04 13.97 -1.96
N TRP A 108 -6.71 12.95 -2.74
CA TRP A 108 -7.30 11.61 -2.60
C TRP A 108 -6.85 10.89 -1.33
N VAL A 109 -5.70 11.28 -0.79
CA VAL A 109 -5.15 10.77 0.47
C VAL A 109 -4.66 11.95 1.30
N HIS A 110 -5.14 12.01 2.54
CA HIS A 110 -4.70 12.95 3.57
C HIS A 110 -3.82 12.24 4.61
N SER A 111 -3.12 13.02 5.42
CA SER A 111 -2.30 12.51 6.54
C SER A 111 -1.26 11.48 6.10
N VAL A 112 -0.60 11.72 4.96
CA VAL A 112 0.37 10.80 4.38
C VAL A 112 1.58 10.64 5.29
N ASP A 113 1.92 9.40 5.64
CA ASP A 113 3.15 9.08 6.36
C ASP A 113 4.35 9.15 5.41
N GLN A 114 5.14 10.22 5.56
CA GLN A 114 6.31 10.47 4.72
C GLN A 114 7.45 9.46 4.94
N GLN A 115 7.54 8.86 6.13
CA GLN A 115 8.54 7.82 6.38
C GLN A 115 8.12 6.53 5.68
N ALA A 116 6.86 6.12 5.82
CA ALA A 116 6.34 4.95 5.12
C ALA A 116 6.46 5.09 3.59
N MET A 117 6.25 6.29 3.06
CA MET A 117 6.44 6.59 1.64
C MET A 117 7.87 6.32 1.16
N ARG A 118 8.88 6.68 1.98
CA ARG A 118 10.29 6.37 1.69
C ARG A 118 10.57 4.87 1.71
N ASP A 119 9.85 4.14 2.57
CA ASP A 119 9.93 2.68 2.68
C ASP A 119 9.08 1.95 1.61
N GLY A 120 8.45 2.69 0.69
CA GLY A 120 7.68 2.15 -0.43
C GLY A 120 6.19 1.91 -0.15
N PHE A 121 5.65 2.47 0.93
CA PHE A 121 4.24 2.35 1.31
C PHE A 121 3.52 3.69 1.32
N LEU A 122 2.37 3.75 0.66
CA LEU A 122 1.42 4.85 0.82
C LEU A 122 0.49 4.52 1.97
N ILE A 123 0.74 5.15 3.13
CA ILE A 123 -0.13 5.09 4.31
C ILE A 123 -0.78 6.45 4.50
N GLY A 124 -2.11 6.48 4.64
CA GLY A 124 -2.84 7.71 4.88
C GLY A 124 -4.32 7.48 5.14
N THR A 125 -5.12 8.53 4.97
CA THR A 125 -6.57 8.52 5.18
C THR A 125 -7.27 9.01 3.92
N VAL A 126 -8.24 8.23 3.43
CA VAL A 126 -9.09 8.62 2.31
C VAL A 126 -10.20 9.56 2.83
N PRO A 127 -10.50 10.68 2.15
CA PRO A 127 -11.60 11.58 2.52
C PRO A 127 -12.95 10.85 2.67
N SER A 128 -13.80 11.27 3.62
CA SER A 128 -15.14 10.67 3.81
C SER A 128 -16.08 10.94 2.64
N VAL A 129 -15.76 11.89 1.76
CA VAL A 129 -16.54 12.18 0.55
C VAL A 129 -16.75 10.94 -0.32
N PHE A 130 -15.82 9.98 -0.25
CA PHE A 130 -15.89 8.74 -1.01
C PHE A 130 -16.82 7.68 -0.42
N LEU A 131 -17.33 7.91 0.80
CA LEU A 131 -18.19 6.98 1.53
C LEU A 131 -19.61 7.51 1.65
N ASP A 132 -19.76 8.79 2.00
CA ASP A 132 -21.02 9.31 2.53
C ASP A 132 -21.61 10.47 1.71
N SER A 133 -20.94 10.90 0.64
CA SER A 133 -21.40 12.04 -0.17
C SER A 133 -22.28 11.60 -1.33
N ASP A 134 -23.24 12.44 -1.70
CA ASP A 134 -24.04 12.29 -2.93
C ASP A 134 -23.19 12.46 -4.21
N PHE A 135 -23.83 12.21 -5.35
CA PHE A 135 -23.17 12.29 -6.64
C PHE A 135 -22.65 13.71 -6.93
N GLU A 136 -23.45 14.74 -6.66
CA GLU A 136 -23.07 16.13 -6.92
C GLU A 136 -21.84 16.55 -6.12
N THR A 137 -21.80 16.21 -4.82
CA THR A 137 -20.66 16.50 -3.94
C THR A 137 -19.42 15.75 -4.39
N LEU A 138 -19.58 14.50 -4.84
CA LEU A 138 -18.46 13.71 -5.34
C LEU A 138 -17.91 14.27 -6.66
N ILE A 139 -18.78 14.67 -7.58
CA ILE A 139 -18.39 15.34 -8.82
C ILE A 139 -17.72 16.69 -8.53
N ALA A 140 -18.21 17.46 -7.57
CA ALA A 140 -17.59 18.72 -7.13
C ALA A 140 -16.20 18.49 -6.51
N PHE A 141 -16.03 17.41 -5.75
CA PHE A 141 -14.71 17.02 -5.22
C PHE A 141 -13.72 16.74 -6.35
N PHE A 142 -14.16 16.02 -7.39
CA PHE A 142 -13.29 15.73 -8.51
C PHE A 142 -13.07 16.92 -9.44
N ASN A 143 -14.07 17.77 -9.62
CA ASN A 143 -14.06 18.94 -10.49
C ASN A 143 -14.45 20.21 -9.73
N PRO A 144 -13.51 20.81 -8.98
CA PRO A 144 -13.79 22.03 -8.22
C PRO A 144 -14.11 23.24 -9.10
N LEU A 145 -13.98 23.13 -10.43
CA LEU A 145 -14.36 24.16 -11.40
C LEU A 145 -15.79 24.01 -11.92
N LEU A 146 -16.47 22.89 -11.65
CA LEU A 146 -17.91 22.82 -11.90
C LEU A 146 -18.61 23.67 -10.83
N PRO A 147 -19.32 24.75 -11.22
CA PRO A 147 -20.13 25.48 -10.26
C PRO A 147 -21.14 24.51 -9.64
N ASN A 148 -21.37 24.65 -8.33
CA ASN A 148 -22.43 23.95 -7.60
C ASN A 148 -23.81 24.34 -8.19
N THR A 149 -24.15 23.84 -9.37
CA THR A 149 -25.44 24.03 -10.02
C THR A 149 -26.41 23.02 -9.45
N CYS A 150 -26.87 23.31 -8.24
CA CYS A 150 -28.20 22.97 -7.75
C CYS A 150 -28.36 23.55 -6.33
N LYS A 151 -28.41 24.87 -6.21
CA LYS A 151 -29.20 25.47 -5.12
C LYS A 151 -30.66 25.37 -5.55
N GLN A 152 -31.39 24.39 -5.02
CA GLN A 152 -32.85 24.46 -5.01
C GLN A 152 -33.24 25.67 -4.16
N ILE A 153 -33.91 26.64 -4.78
CA ILE A 153 -34.79 27.61 -4.13
C ILE A 153 -36.15 27.47 -4.79
#